data_AF-A0A238WAX3-F1
#
_entry.id   AF-A0A238WAX3-F1
#
_cell.length_a   1.000
_cell.length_b   1.000
_cell.length_c   1.000
_cell.angle_alpha   90.00
_cell.angle_beta   90.00
_cell.angle_gamma   90.00
#
_symmetry.space_group_name_H-M   'P 1'
#
loop_
_entity.id
_entity.type
_entity.pdbx_description
1 polymer ?
#
loop_
_entity_poly.entity_id
_entity_poly.type
_entity_poly.pdbx_seq_one_letter_code
_entity_poly.pdbx_strand_id
1 'polypeptide(L)'
;MPETSTDGVPTAAIDVDLPGDAFDALLAAVSADGSSDAPAIDFEGLRATREDGATVIEVDGERFRAESERDLHEVASDHAAHVTNWHFYERVAGADTPRRAFVRWLEAAEDRSVEARYAALAEGIVREWGQLRVTTTLTDRGDRRYDVRHADDATAAVDDLDAHEKPRDAREIVTFDADGRYRPLKTAPTLRAGWVFPDLDHRDVYEVVEAIYPATVANWHRERGGRLDVDHWRETMDRQSGIYGVVQTWDRGEGHEHVNWVAEACCADSQCLKRREWQYDDETELDVDGGDGVFPCREPCSLVVSAARKWTRLEGEDEQSYEFTLTPSEKEQLEAIIDAVADGRTEAIREADLKDPANRYRARFLRAKRFDEEGNLPGVPTDDGS
;
A
#
# COMPACT_ATOMS: atom_id res chain seq x y z
N MET A 1 30.76 12.96 -12.53
CA MET A 1 31.20 12.31 -13.78
C MET A 1 30.88 10.83 -13.61
N PRO A 2 30.06 10.26 -14.49
CA PRO A 2 29.35 9.03 -14.22
C PRO A 2 30.17 7.81 -14.67
N GLU A 3 30.12 6.75 -13.87
CA GLU A 3 30.32 5.39 -14.35
C GLU A 3 28.93 4.74 -14.38
N THR A 4 28.24 4.93 -15.49
CA THR A 4 27.09 4.11 -15.88
C THR A 4 27.64 2.77 -16.37
N SER A 5 27.62 1.78 -15.48
CA SER A 5 27.74 0.38 -15.85
C SER A 5 26.35 -0.25 -15.74
N THR A 6 25.75 -0.53 -16.89
CA THR A 6 24.63 -1.45 -17.03
C THR A 6 24.89 -2.29 -18.28
N ASP A 7 25.83 -3.23 -18.15
CA ASP A 7 25.84 -4.43 -18.99
C ASP A 7 24.73 -5.35 -18.48
N GLY A 8 23.51 -5.11 -18.95
CA GLY A 8 22.40 -6.05 -18.81
C GLY A 8 22.54 -7.13 -19.87
N VAL A 9 22.74 -8.36 -19.44
CA VAL A 9 22.61 -9.55 -20.30
C VAL A 9 21.21 -9.53 -20.94
N PRO A 10 21.06 -9.77 -22.25
CA PRO A 10 19.74 -9.81 -22.86
C PRO A 10 18.95 -11.00 -22.28
N THR A 11 18.05 -10.72 -21.35
CA THR A 11 16.95 -11.61 -21.00
C THR A 11 16.16 -11.89 -22.28
N ALA A 12 15.99 -13.17 -22.61
CA ALA A 12 15.22 -13.55 -23.79
C ALA A 12 13.80 -12.99 -23.66
N ALA A 13 13.42 -12.09 -24.57
CA ALA A 13 12.06 -11.58 -24.65
C ALA A 13 11.08 -12.75 -24.90
N ILE A 14 9.90 -12.71 -24.29
CA ILE A 14 8.81 -13.61 -24.68
C ILE A 14 8.47 -13.34 -26.13
N ASP A 15 8.42 -14.41 -26.93
CA ASP A 15 7.81 -14.39 -28.25
C ASP A 15 6.29 -14.33 -28.05
N VAL A 16 5.70 -13.16 -28.32
CA VAL A 16 4.27 -12.91 -28.10
C VAL A 16 3.52 -13.25 -29.39
N ASP A 17 2.68 -14.27 -29.32
CA ASP A 17 1.74 -14.61 -30.38
C ASP A 17 0.64 -13.55 -30.46
N LEU A 18 0.65 -12.71 -31.50
CA LEU A 18 -0.35 -11.67 -31.69
C LEU A 18 -1.79 -12.22 -31.61
N PRO A 19 -2.59 -11.81 -30.61
CA PRO A 19 -3.99 -12.20 -30.51
C PRO A 19 -4.84 -11.57 -31.62
N GLY A 20 -5.83 -12.34 -32.10
CA GLY A 20 -6.72 -11.88 -33.16
C GLY A 20 -7.54 -10.65 -32.78
N ASP A 21 -7.99 -10.53 -31.54
CA ASP A 21 -8.70 -9.36 -31.03
C ASP A 21 -7.82 -8.11 -30.94
N ALA A 22 -6.55 -8.27 -30.56
CA ALA A 22 -5.58 -7.18 -30.61
C ALA A 22 -5.32 -6.70 -32.04
N PHE A 23 -5.20 -7.63 -32.99
CA PHE A 23 -5.07 -7.30 -34.41
C PHE A 23 -6.34 -6.64 -34.98
N ASP A 24 -7.52 -7.17 -34.66
CA ASP A 24 -8.81 -6.60 -35.08
C ASP A 24 -8.97 -5.17 -34.53
N ALA A 25 -8.54 -4.92 -33.29
CA ALA A 25 -8.55 -3.59 -32.69
C ALA A 25 -7.59 -2.62 -33.40
N LEU A 26 -6.39 -3.09 -33.76
CA LEU A 26 -5.42 -2.33 -34.56
C LEU A 26 -6.01 -1.97 -35.93
N LEU A 27 -6.56 -2.96 -36.63
CA LEU A 27 -7.20 -2.78 -37.94
C LEU A 27 -8.36 -1.78 -37.88
N ALA A 28 -9.19 -1.88 -36.84
CA ALA A 28 -10.30 -0.96 -36.60
C ALA A 28 -9.80 0.47 -36.31
N ALA A 29 -8.72 0.64 -35.54
CA ALA A 29 -8.14 1.95 -35.23
C ALA A 29 -7.66 2.66 -36.50
N VAL A 30 -6.87 1.98 -37.33
CA VAL A 30 -6.31 2.56 -38.57
C VAL A 30 -7.33 2.68 -39.71
N SER A 31 -8.46 1.99 -39.62
CA SER A 31 -9.56 2.09 -40.58
C SER A 31 -10.56 3.19 -40.24
N ALA A 32 -10.69 3.55 -38.95
CA ALA A 32 -11.54 4.65 -38.50
C ALA A 32 -10.93 6.04 -38.81
N ASP A 33 -9.61 6.12 -38.97
CA ASP A 33 -8.89 7.36 -39.22
C ASP A 33 -9.01 7.79 -40.70
N GLY A 34 -10.06 8.56 -40.99
CA GLY A 34 -10.27 9.19 -42.28
C GLY A 34 -9.49 10.49 -42.38
N SER A 35 -8.24 10.44 -42.87
CA SER A 35 -7.49 11.61 -43.32
C SER A 35 -7.29 12.72 -42.25
N SER A 36 -7.00 12.36 -41.00
CA SER A 36 -6.58 13.33 -39.99
C SER A 36 -5.06 13.52 -39.99
N ASP A 37 -4.57 14.72 -39.65
CA ASP A 37 -3.13 14.98 -39.44
C ASP A 37 -2.58 14.30 -38.17
N ALA A 38 -3.46 13.80 -37.29
CA ALA A 38 -3.09 13.09 -36.07
C ALA A 38 -3.02 11.58 -36.33
N PRO A 39 -2.10 10.87 -35.67
CA PRO A 39 -2.02 9.42 -35.81
C PRO A 39 -3.23 8.71 -35.17
N ALA A 40 -3.69 7.63 -35.81
CA ALA A 40 -4.74 6.76 -35.31
C ALA A 40 -4.35 6.09 -33.97
N ILE A 41 -3.06 5.80 -33.80
CA ILE A 41 -2.46 5.27 -32.57
C ILE A 41 -1.17 6.06 -32.32
N ASP A 42 -1.00 6.52 -31.08
CA ASP A 42 0.27 7.05 -30.56
C ASP A 42 0.38 6.64 -29.10
N PHE A 43 1.12 5.57 -28.84
CA PHE A 43 1.21 4.96 -27.52
C PHE A 43 2.52 4.19 -27.31
N GLU A 44 3.35 4.69 -26.38
CA GLU A 44 4.56 4.01 -25.89
C GLU A 44 5.41 3.37 -27.01
N GLY A 45 5.84 4.19 -27.98
CA GLY A 45 6.68 3.73 -29.09
C GLY A 45 5.92 3.13 -30.26
N LEU A 46 4.64 2.79 -30.11
CA LEU A 46 3.76 2.40 -31.21
C LEU A 46 3.04 3.61 -31.79
N ARG A 47 3.25 3.86 -33.08
CA ARG A 47 2.47 4.85 -33.83
C ARG A 47 1.89 4.23 -35.09
N ALA A 48 0.63 4.52 -35.38
CA ALA A 48 -0.03 4.07 -36.60
C ALA A 48 -0.71 5.23 -37.32
N THR A 49 -0.40 5.41 -38.60
CA THR A 49 -0.97 6.46 -39.46
C THR A 49 -1.47 5.88 -40.78
N ARG A 50 -2.31 6.63 -41.49
CA ARG A 50 -2.71 6.31 -42.86
C ARG A 50 -2.09 7.29 -43.85
N GLU A 51 -1.25 6.78 -44.76
CA GLU A 51 -0.48 7.57 -45.72
C GLU A 51 -0.66 7.01 -47.14
N ASP A 52 -1.22 7.81 -48.06
CA ASP A 52 -1.45 7.45 -49.47
C ASP A 52 -2.16 6.09 -49.66
N GLY A 53 -3.16 5.81 -48.83
CA GLY A 53 -3.95 4.57 -48.89
C GLY A 53 -3.35 3.36 -48.18
N ALA A 54 -2.08 3.43 -47.77
CA ALA A 54 -1.39 2.41 -46.98
C ALA A 54 -1.42 2.75 -45.48
N THR A 55 -1.28 1.74 -44.63
CA THR A 55 -1.04 1.93 -43.20
C THR A 55 0.46 2.00 -42.96
N VAL A 56 0.91 3.02 -42.22
CA VAL A 56 2.30 3.13 -41.78
C VAL A 56 2.34 2.90 -40.28
N ILE A 57 3.09 1.88 -39.87
CA ILE A 57 3.37 1.55 -38.48
C ILE A 57 4.78 2.02 -38.18
N GLU A 58 4.94 2.77 -37.10
CA GLU A 58 6.24 3.15 -36.56
C GLU A 58 6.39 2.54 -35.16
N VAL A 59 7.49 1.82 -34.95
CA VAL A 59 7.82 1.17 -33.67
C VAL A 59 9.20 1.66 -33.24
N ASP A 60 9.24 2.41 -32.15
CA ASP A 60 10.47 3.02 -31.59
C ASP A 60 11.35 3.74 -32.63
N GLY A 61 10.69 4.38 -33.60
CA GLY A 61 11.31 5.17 -34.67
C GLY A 61 11.59 4.40 -35.96
N GLU A 62 11.43 3.07 -35.98
CA GLU A 62 11.49 2.27 -37.20
C GLU A 62 10.15 2.25 -37.92
N ARG A 63 10.14 2.52 -39.24
CA ARG A 63 8.92 2.71 -40.03
C ARG A 63 8.68 1.57 -41.00
N PHE A 64 7.47 1.03 -40.96
CA PHE A 64 7.00 -0.09 -41.76
C PHE A 64 5.75 0.32 -42.54
N ARG A 65 5.73 0.05 -43.84
CA ARG A 65 4.60 0.38 -44.72
C ARG A 65 3.85 -0.90 -45.08
N ALA A 66 2.57 -0.96 -44.73
CA ALA A 66 1.67 -2.06 -45.03
C ALA A 66 0.66 -1.65 -46.12
N GLU A 67 0.71 -2.30 -47.28
CA GLU A 67 -0.18 -2.02 -48.42
C GLU A 67 -1.46 -2.86 -48.38
N SER A 68 -1.44 -3.96 -47.62
CA SER A 68 -2.57 -4.86 -47.43
C SER A 68 -2.75 -5.22 -45.95
N GLU A 69 -3.92 -5.78 -45.61
CA GLU A 69 -4.19 -6.33 -44.27
C GLU A 69 -3.20 -7.44 -43.90
N ARG A 70 -2.75 -8.22 -44.89
CA ARG A 70 -1.71 -9.25 -44.68
C ARG A 70 -0.37 -8.63 -44.28
N ASP A 71 0.06 -7.59 -44.99
CA ASP A 71 1.32 -6.90 -44.67
C ASP A 71 1.23 -6.25 -43.28
N LEU A 72 0.04 -5.70 -42.94
CA LEU A 72 -0.20 -5.14 -41.62
C LEU A 72 -0.14 -6.21 -40.53
N HIS A 73 -0.70 -7.40 -40.77
CA HIS A 73 -0.63 -8.52 -39.85
C HIS A 73 0.80 -8.99 -39.64
N GLU A 74 1.61 -9.06 -40.70
CA GLU A 74 3.03 -9.44 -40.62
C GLU A 74 3.80 -8.46 -39.74
N VAL A 75 3.70 -7.15 -40.02
CA VAL A 75 4.32 -6.10 -39.19
C VAL A 75 3.81 -6.13 -37.75
N ALA A 76 2.50 -6.28 -37.54
CA ALA A 76 1.93 -6.34 -36.21
C ALA A 76 2.38 -7.58 -35.42
N SER A 77 2.66 -8.70 -36.11
CA SER A 77 3.15 -9.93 -35.50
C SER A 77 4.63 -9.79 -35.11
N ASP A 78 5.45 -9.22 -35.98
CA ASP A 78 6.87 -8.94 -35.71
C ASP A 78 7.05 -7.95 -34.53
N HIS A 79 6.05 -7.11 -34.28
CA HIS A 79 6.02 -6.13 -33.18
C HIS A 79 4.87 -6.39 -32.19
N ALA A 80 4.52 -7.66 -31.96
CA ALA A 80 3.37 -8.04 -31.13
C ALA A 80 3.43 -7.48 -29.70
N ALA A 81 4.62 -7.29 -29.14
CA ALA A 81 4.78 -6.67 -27.82
C ALA A 81 4.14 -5.27 -27.77
N HIS A 82 4.46 -4.40 -28.72
CA HIS A 82 3.90 -3.05 -28.80
C HIS A 82 2.40 -3.04 -29.10
N VAL A 83 1.95 -3.91 -30.00
CA VAL A 83 0.53 -4.00 -30.37
C VAL A 83 -0.32 -4.49 -29.20
N THR A 84 0.09 -5.58 -28.53
CA THR A 84 -0.61 -6.10 -27.34
C THR A 84 -0.53 -5.13 -26.17
N ASN A 85 0.55 -4.35 -26.07
CA ASN A 85 0.71 -3.35 -25.03
C ASN A 85 -0.32 -2.23 -25.16
N TRP A 86 -0.39 -1.65 -26.36
CA TRP A 86 -1.40 -0.66 -26.70
C TRP A 86 -2.80 -1.22 -26.51
N HIS A 87 -3.07 -2.41 -27.03
CA HIS A 87 -4.37 -3.06 -26.93
C HIS A 87 -4.80 -3.20 -25.46
N PHE A 88 -3.92 -3.73 -24.60
CA PHE A 88 -4.22 -3.89 -23.19
C PHE A 88 -4.56 -2.56 -22.51
N TYR A 89 -3.72 -1.53 -22.66
CA TYR A 89 -3.94 -0.27 -21.93
C TYR A 89 -5.07 0.60 -22.49
N GLU A 90 -5.21 0.67 -23.81
CA GLU A 90 -6.18 1.55 -24.46
C GLU A 90 -7.55 0.86 -24.67
N ARG A 91 -7.60 -0.47 -24.78
CA ARG A 91 -8.86 -1.20 -25.05
C ARG A 91 -9.35 -2.04 -23.87
N VAL A 92 -8.46 -2.68 -23.11
CA VAL A 92 -8.84 -3.61 -22.05
C VAL A 92 -8.94 -2.93 -20.68
N ALA A 93 -7.86 -2.26 -20.24
CA ALA A 93 -7.79 -1.61 -18.93
C ALA A 93 -8.63 -0.31 -18.87
N GLY A 94 -8.71 0.42 -19.99
CA GLY A 94 -9.45 1.67 -20.17
C GLY A 94 -8.69 2.92 -19.70
N ALA A 95 -9.09 4.10 -20.17
CA ALA A 95 -8.37 5.37 -19.94
C ALA A 95 -8.60 6.00 -18.55
N ASP A 96 -7.54 6.62 -18.01
CA ASP A 96 -7.52 7.47 -16.80
C ASP A 96 -8.27 6.91 -15.58
N THR A 97 -8.01 5.65 -15.24
CA THR A 97 -8.57 5.03 -14.03
C THR A 97 -7.47 4.73 -12.99
N PRO A 98 -7.78 4.75 -11.68
CA PRO A 98 -6.86 4.27 -10.65
C PRO A 98 -6.34 2.86 -10.94
N ARG A 99 -7.21 1.98 -11.44
CA ARG A 99 -6.85 0.62 -11.86
C ARG A 99 -5.78 0.61 -12.94
N ARG A 100 -5.95 1.38 -14.03
CA ARG A 100 -4.94 1.48 -15.09
C ARG A 100 -3.60 1.97 -14.55
N ALA A 101 -3.61 3.04 -13.74
CA ALA A 101 -2.39 3.57 -13.15
C ALA A 101 -1.69 2.54 -12.25
N PHE A 102 -2.47 1.76 -11.50
CA PHE A 102 -1.96 0.73 -10.60
C PHE A 102 -1.30 -0.43 -11.33
N VAL A 103 -1.96 -1.01 -12.33
CA VAL A 103 -1.35 -2.11 -13.09
C VAL A 103 -0.12 -1.65 -13.88
N ARG A 104 -0.11 -0.40 -14.37
CA ARG A 104 1.10 0.21 -14.95
C ARG A 104 2.24 0.29 -13.94
N TRP A 105 1.94 0.68 -12.70
CA TRP A 105 2.93 0.74 -11.64
C TRP A 105 3.44 -0.65 -11.22
N LEU A 106 2.57 -1.67 -11.21
CA LEU A 106 2.95 -3.07 -10.98
C LEU A 106 3.96 -3.57 -12.02
N GLU A 107 3.82 -3.15 -13.28
CA GLU A 107 4.77 -3.49 -14.36
C GLU A 107 6.03 -2.59 -14.37
N ALA A 108 6.13 -1.61 -13.48
CA ALA A 108 7.11 -0.50 -13.54
C ALA A 108 7.15 0.17 -14.93
N ALA A 109 5.97 0.44 -15.47
CA ALA A 109 5.78 0.91 -16.84
C ALA A 109 6.44 2.25 -17.17
N GLU A 110 6.69 3.09 -16.17
CA GLU A 110 7.30 4.41 -16.34
C GLU A 110 8.83 4.36 -16.41
N ASP A 111 9.42 3.24 -15.95
CA ASP A 111 10.87 3.11 -15.81
C ASP A 111 11.51 2.31 -16.97
N ARG A 112 10.70 1.80 -17.91
CA ARG A 112 11.12 0.82 -18.93
C ARG A 112 10.49 1.08 -20.30
N SER A 113 11.23 0.81 -21.38
CA SER A 113 10.64 0.66 -22.72
C SER A 113 9.69 -0.55 -22.75
N VAL A 114 8.87 -0.64 -23.80
CA VAL A 114 7.97 -1.78 -23.98
C VAL A 114 8.75 -3.09 -24.04
N GLU A 115 9.85 -3.19 -24.80
CA GLU A 115 10.59 -4.46 -24.89
C GLU A 115 11.26 -4.83 -23.57
N ALA A 116 11.90 -3.87 -22.90
CA ALA A 116 12.53 -4.10 -21.61
C ALA A 116 11.51 -4.53 -20.55
N ARG A 117 10.30 -3.96 -20.59
CA ARG A 117 9.19 -4.34 -19.71
C ARG A 117 8.68 -5.75 -20.03
N TYR A 118 8.49 -6.10 -21.30
CA TYR A 118 8.01 -7.42 -21.71
C TYR A 118 9.03 -8.52 -21.37
N ALA A 119 10.33 -8.26 -21.54
CA ALA A 119 11.38 -9.17 -21.08
C ALA A 119 11.35 -9.35 -19.55
N ALA A 120 11.18 -8.28 -18.78
CA ALA A 120 11.07 -8.39 -17.33
C ALA A 120 9.77 -9.09 -16.87
N LEU A 121 8.66 -8.91 -17.58
CA LEU A 121 7.41 -9.62 -17.32
C LEU A 121 7.53 -11.13 -17.58
N ALA A 122 8.45 -11.55 -18.45
CA ALA A 122 8.74 -12.97 -18.65
C ALA A 122 9.34 -13.64 -17.42
N GLU A 123 10.20 -12.92 -16.70
CA GLU A 123 10.82 -13.38 -15.47
C GLU A 123 9.93 -13.17 -14.24
N GLY A 124 8.92 -12.30 -14.36
CA GLY A 124 8.00 -11.90 -13.30
C GLY A 124 8.47 -10.63 -12.59
N ILE A 125 7.71 -9.55 -12.76
CA ILE A 125 7.98 -8.29 -12.07
C ILE A 125 7.32 -8.32 -10.69
N VAL A 126 8.12 -8.14 -9.64
CA VAL A 126 7.63 -8.12 -8.25
C VAL A 126 7.54 -6.69 -7.75
N ARG A 127 6.39 -6.34 -7.16
CA ARG A 127 6.17 -5.07 -6.45
C ARG A 127 5.46 -5.32 -5.12
N GLU A 128 5.71 -4.45 -4.15
CA GLU A 128 5.09 -4.54 -2.82
C GLU A 128 4.10 -3.42 -2.57
N TRP A 129 2.94 -3.75 -2.02
CA TRP A 129 1.87 -2.81 -1.70
C TRP A 129 1.39 -3.05 -0.27
N GLY A 130 1.92 -2.30 0.70
CA GLY A 130 1.75 -2.63 2.11
C GLY A 130 2.42 -3.97 2.41
N GLN A 131 1.69 -4.92 3.00
CA GLN A 131 2.20 -6.28 3.23
C GLN A 131 1.93 -7.24 2.06
N LEU A 132 1.50 -6.74 0.90
CA LEU A 132 1.27 -7.56 -0.28
C LEU A 132 2.50 -7.61 -1.15
N ARG A 133 2.86 -8.81 -1.61
CA ARG A 133 3.76 -9.03 -2.73
C ARG A 133 2.92 -9.38 -3.94
N VAL A 134 3.03 -8.58 -4.99
CA VAL A 134 2.35 -8.79 -6.27
C VAL A 134 3.38 -9.13 -7.33
N THR A 135 3.27 -10.30 -7.94
CA THR A 135 4.11 -10.73 -9.05
C THR A 135 3.31 -10.64 -10.33
N THR A 136 3.77 -9.83 -11.29
CA THR A 136 3.13 -9.65 -12.59
C THR A 136 3.91 -10.42 -13.64
N THR A 137 3.22 -11.27 -14.38
CA THR A 137 3.76 -12.05 -15.49
C THR A 137 2.97 -11.81 -16.76
N LEU A 138 3.55 -12.21 -17.89
CA LEU A 138 2.91 -12.14 -19.20
C LEU A 138 2.71 -13.55 -19.77
N THR A 139 1.56 -13.81 -20.38
CA THR A 139 1.34 -15.01 -21.18
C THR A 139 1.99 -14.90 -22.56
N ASP A 140 2.06 -16.01 -23.29
CA ASP A 140 2.46 -16.05 -24.71
C ASP A 140 1.52 -15.23 -25.62
N ARG A 141 0.33 -14.84 -25.14
CA ARG A 141 -0.64 -13.99 -25.85
C ARG A 141 -0.54 -12.51 -25.45
N GLY A 142 0.36 -12.13 -24.56
CA GLY A 142 0.46 -10.74 -24.08
C GLY A 142 -0.56 -10.37 -23.00
N ASP A 143 -1.27 -11.35 -22.43
CA ASP A 143 -2.16 -11.13 -21.28
C ASP A 143 -1.34 -11.03 -20.00
N ARG A 144 -1.76 -10.13 -19.11
CA ARG A 144 -1.12 -9.96 -17.79
C ARG A 144 -1.75 -10.89 -16.78
N ARG A 145 -0.93 -11.60 -16.02
CA ARG A 145 -1.34 -12.40 -14.87
C ARG A 145 -0.68 -11.92 -13.60
N TYR A 146 -1.43 -11.92 -12.50
CA TYR A 146 -0.99 -11.38 -11.23
C TYR A 146 -1.14 -12.43 -10.14
N ASP A 147 -0.04 -12.69 -9.44
CA ASP A 147 -0.04 -13.48 -8.22
C ASP A 147 0.05 -12.53 -7.02
N VAL A 148 -0.91 -12.61 -6.10
CA VAL A 148 -0.92 -11.80 -4.87
C VAL A 148 -0.75 -12.72 -3.66
N ARG A 149 0.22 -12.43 -2.80
CA ARG A 149 0.44 -13.13 -1.53
C ARG A 149 0.97 -12.16 -0.46
N HIS A 150 1.09 -12.61 0.77
CA HIS A 150 1.76 -11.83 1.81
C HIS A 150 3.27 -11.70 1.50
N ALA A 151 3.90 -10.58 1.85
CA ALA A 151 5.34 -10.35 1.62
C ALA A 151 6.22 -11.40 2.31
N ASP A 152 5.84 -11.83 3.52
CA ASP A 152 6.53 -12.91 4.25
C ASP A 152 6.46 -14.28 3.54
N ASP A 153 5.51 -14.48 2.62
CA ASP A 153 5.36 -15.71 1.82
C ASP A 153 6.16 -15.64 0.50
N ALA A 154 7.10 -14.70 0.38
CA ALA A 154 7.88 -14.45 -0.84
C ALA A 154 8.59 -15.69 -1.41
N THR A 155 8.98 -16.63 -0.55
CA THR A 155 9.73 -17.84 -0.93
C THR A 155 8.90 -19.12 -0.85
N ALA A 156 7.65 -19.03 -0.39
CA ALA A 156 6.77 -20.18 -0.29
C ALA A 156 6.30 -20.63 -1.68
N ALA A 157 6.28 -21.94 -1.92
CA ALA A 157 5.67 -22.49 -3.13
C ALA A 157 4.16 -22.25 -3.09
N VAL A 158 3.53 -22.07 -4.26
CA VAL A 158 2.07 -21.86 -4.35
C VAL A 158 1.30 -23.02 -3.72
N ASP A 159 1.78 -24.25 -3.90
CA ASP A 159 1.16 -25.48 -3.34
C ASP A 159 1.25 -25.58 -1.81
N ASP A 160 2.10 -24.77 -1.17
CA ASP A 160 2.24 -24.70 0.30
C ASP A 160 1.34 -23.61 0.92
N LEU A 161 0.63 -22.84 0.10
CA LEU A 161 -0.22 -21.72 0.53
C LEU A 161 -1.71 -22.03 0.30
N ASP A 162 -2.58 -21.44 1.11
CA ASP A 162 -4.03 -21.51 0.91
C ASP A 162 -4.42 -20.68 -0.33
N ALA A 163 -4.76 -21.37 -1.42
CA ALA A 163 -5.09 -20.74 -2.70
C ALA A 163 -6.55 -20.23 -2.75
N HIS A 164 -6.72 -19.01 -3.25
CA HIS A 164 -8.01 -18.35 -3.44
C HIS A 164 -8.16 -17.84 -4.87
N GLU A 165 -9.23 -18.25 -5.56
CA GLU A 165 -9.44 -17.87 -6.97
C GLU A 165 -10.31 -16.62 -7.15
N LYS A 166 -11.04 -16.19 -6.11
CA LYS A 166 -12.05 -15.12 -6.23
C LYS A 166 -11.70 -13.93 -5.37
N PRO A 167 -11.66 -12.69 -5.91
CA PRO A 167 -11.32 -11.50 -5.12
C PRO A 167 -12.12 -11.31 -3.83
N ARG A 168 -13.40 -11.70 -3.85
CA ARG A 168 -14.29 -11.62 -2.69
C ARG A 168 -13.81 -12.43 -1.47
N ASP A 169 -13.00 -13.47 -1.69
CA ASP A 169 -12.50 -14.36 -0.63
C ASP A 169 -11.47 -13.62 0.25
N ALA A 170 -10.88 -12.51 -0.24
CA ALA A 170 -10.00 -11.64 0.52
C ALA A 170 -10.65 -11.07 1.80
N ARG A 171 -11.99 -10.99 1.83
CA ARG A 171 -12.73 -10.57 3.04
C ARG A 171 -12.48 -11.50 4.22
N GLU A 172 -12.34 -12.79 3.99
CA GLU A 172 -12.09 -13.77 5.04
C GLU A 172 -10.68 -13.58 5.63
N ILE A 173 -9.72 -13.28 4.76
CA ILE A 173 -8.32 -13.03 5.11
C ILE A 173 -8.16 -11.76 5.94
N VAL A 174 -8.86 -10.68 5.58
CA VAL A 174 -8.62 -9.37 6.21
C VAL A 174 -9.42 -9.15 7.48
N THR A 175 -10.36 -10.04 7.82
CA THR A 175 -11.24 -9.87 8.98
C THR A 175 -10.50 -10.02 10.30
N PHE A 176 -9.58 -10.98 10.38
CA PHE A 176 -8.82 -11.31 11.60
C PHE A 176 -7.32 -11.30 11.34
N ASP A 177 -6.53 -11.04 12.37
CA ASP A 177 -5.06 -11.20 12.35
C ASP A 177 -4.65 -12.66 12.58
N ALA A 178 -3.35 -12.92 12.66
CA ALA A 178 -2.79 -14.25 12.87
C ALA A 178 -3.23 -14.90 14.21
N ASP A 179 -3.58 -14.09 15.20
CA ASP A 179 -4.04 -14.53 16.53
C ASP A 179 -5.57 -14.64 16.62
N GLY A 180 -6.28 -14.41 15.51
CA GLY A 180 -7.74 -14.45 15.45
C GLY A 180 -8.43 -13.20 16.02
N ARG A 181 -7.68 -12.12 16.28
CA ARG A 181 -8.24 -10.84 16.74
C ARG A 181 -8.79 -10.07 15.54
N TYR A 182 -9.93 -9.41 15.74
CA TYR A 182 -10.55 -8.62 14.68
C TYR A 182 -9.64 -7.46 14.24
N ARG A 183 -9.53 -7.22 12.93
CA ARG A 183 -8.74 -6.12 12.34
C ARG A 183 -9.64 -4.93 12.02
N PRO A 184 -9.81 -3.95 12.93
CA PRO A 184 -10.61 -2.75 12.65
C PRO A 184 -9.93 -1.84 11.61
N LEU A 185 -8.60 -1.74 11.64
CA LEU A 185 -7.81 -1.01 10.67
C LEU A 185 -7.16 -1.99 9.70
N LYS A 186 -7.63 -1.99 8.45
CA LYS A 186 -7.13 -2.91 7.44
C LYS A 186 -5.70 -2.62 7.01
N THR A 187 -5.21 -1.40 7.21
CA THR A 187 -3.83 -1.00 6.94
C THR A 187 -2.90 -1.15 8.15
N ALA A 188 -3.35 -1.72 9.27
CA ALA A 188 -2.41 -2.11 10.31
C ALA A 188 -1.52 -3.27 9.81
N PRO A 189 -0.21 -3.32 10.15
CA PRO A 189 0.75 -4.32 9.69
C PRO A 189 0.55 -5.69 10.37
N THR A 190 -0.68 -6.19 10.33
CA THR A 190 -1.16 -7.40 11.02
C THR A 190 -1.91 -8.34 10.09
N LEU A 191 -1.76 -8.16 8.76
CA LEU A 191 -2.31 -9.10 7.79
C LEU A 191 -1.66 -10.47 8.03
N ARG A 192 -2.47 -11.52 8.13
CA ARG A 192 -1.94 -12.89 8.27
C ARG A 192 -1.26 -13.32 6.97
N ALA A 193 -0.21 -14.13 7.07
CA ALA A 193 0.44 -14.82 5.95
C ALA A 193 -0.23 -16.19 5.67
N GLY A 194 0.31 -16.97 4.75
CA GLY A 194 -0.09 -18.35 4.45
C GLY A 194 -1.13 -18.52 3.33
N TRP A 195 -1.32 -17.53 2.46
CA TRP A 195 -2.34 -17.55 1.41
C TRP A 195 -1.82 -16.98 0.09
N VAL A 196 -2.50 -17.31 -1.01
CA VAL A 196 -2.19 -16.79 -2.34
C VAL A 196 -3.46 -16.63 -3.19
N PHE A 197 -3.52 -15.56 -3.98
CA PHE A 197 -4.42 -15.44 -5.13
C PHE A 197 -3.59 -15.59 -6.40
N PRO A 198 -3.54 -16.80 -6.99
CA PRO A 198 -2.76 -17.04 -8.19
C PRO A 198 -3.55 -16.65 -9.46
N ASP A 199 -2.82 -16.35 -10.54
CA ASP A 199 -3.34 -16.23 -11.91
C ASP A 199 -4.49 -15.21 -12.08
N LEU A 200 -4.48 -14.12 -11.30
CA LEU A 200 -5.49 -13.07 -11.40
C LEU A 200 -5.37 -12.29 -12.71
N ASP A 201 -6.48 -11.76 -13.20
CA ASP A 201 -6.46 -10.73 -14.24
C ASP A 201 -6.32 -9.32 -13.65
N HIS A 202 -6.22 -8.31 -14.52
CA HIS A 202 -6.06 -6.90 -14.15
C HIS A 202 -7.22 -6.30 -13.33
N ARG A 203 -8.44 -6.86 -13.42
CA ARG A 203 -9.59 -6.43 -12.62
C ARG A 203 -9.53 -7.10 -11.26
N ASP A 204 -9.29 -8.39 -11.25
CA ASP A 204 -9.27 -9.20 -10.04
C ASP A 204 -8.13 -8.79 -9.10
N VAL A 205 -6.92 -8.50 -9.61
CA VAL A 205 -5.82 -7.97 -8.78
C VAL A 205 -6.19 -6.65 -8.12
N TYR A 206 -6.87 -5.76 -8.84
CA TYR A 206 -7.33 -4.48 -8.29
C TYR A 206 -8.41 -4.69 -7.24
N GLU A 207 -9.37 -5.59 -7.48
CA GLU A 207 -10.42 -5.94 -6.51
C GLU A 207 -9.85 -6.60 -5.24
N VAL A 208 -8.85 -7.47 -5.37
CA VAL A 208 -8.14 -8.07 -4.22
C VAL A 208 -7.47 -6.98 -3.39
N VAL A 209 -6.70 -6.09 -4.04
CA VAL A 209 -6.01 -4.99 -3.33
C VAL A 209 -7.01 -4.04 -2.68
N GLU A 210 -8.11 -3.68 -3.34
CA GLU A 210 -9.16 -2.83 -2.74
C GLU A 210 -9.92 -3.55 -1.62
N ALA A 211 -10.07 -4.86 -1.67
CA ALA A 211 -10.66 -5.63 -0.57
C ALA A 211 -9.71 -5.70 0.65
N ILE A 212 -8.40 -5.81 0.41
CA ILE A 212 -7.39 -5.92 1.48
C ILE A 212 -7.07 -4.55 2.08
N TYR A 213 -6.82 -3.55 1.24
CA TYR A 213 -6.47 -2.19 1.61
C TYR A 213 -7.39 -1.18 0.89
N PRO A 214 -8.62 -0.98 1.40
CA PRO A 214 -9.61 -0.14 0.75
C PRO A 214 -9.14 1.29 0.48
N ALA A 215 -9.45 1.79 -0.71
CA ALA A 215 -9.19 3.13 -1.22
C ALA A 215 -7.71 3.52 -1.32
N THR A 216 -6.77 2.60 -1.06
CA THR A 216 -5.33 2.92 -1.11
C THR A 216 -4.88 3.26 -2.52
N VAL A 217 -5.30 2.46 -3.51
CA VAL A 217 -4.94 2.70 -4.92
C VAL A 217 -5.60 3.97 -5.45
N ALA A 218 -6.87 4.19 -5.09
CA ALA A 218 -7.59 5.40 -5.48
C ALA A 218 -6.92 6.68 -4.94
N ASN A 219 -6.52 6.69 -3.67
CA ASN A 219 -5.86 7.85 -3.06
C ASN A 219 -4.45 8.06 -3.60
N TRP A 220 -3.68 6.98 -3.76
CA TRP A 220 -2.37 7.03 -4.42
C TRP A 220 -2.46 7.59 -5.85
N HIS A 221 -3.46 7.19 -6.62
CA HIS A 221 -3.68 7.74 -7.96
C HIS A 221 -4.04 9.24 -7.93
N ARG A 222 -4.86 9.68 -6.96
CA ARG A 222 -5.18 11.11 -6.77
C ARG A 222 -3.94 11.93 -6.41
N GLU A 223 -3.12 11.43 -5.49
CA GLU A 223 -1.86 12.05 -5.09
C GLU A 223 -0.93 12.27 -6.28
N ARG A 224 -0.70 11.22 -7.08
CA ARG A 224 0.12 11.32 -8.29
C ARG A 224 -0.41 12.32 -9.31
N GLY A 225 -1.72 12.53 -9.32
CA GLY A 225 -2.38 13.52 -10.16
C GLY A 225 -2.46 14.93 -9.54
N GLY A 226 -1.90 15.16 -8.34
CA GLY A 226 -2.02 16.43 -7.62
C GLY A 226 -3.45 16.77 -7.19
N ARG A 227 -4.30 15.75 -7.00
CA ARG A 227 -5.74 15.86 -6.69
C ARG A 227 -6.12 15.17 -5.36
N LEU A 228 -5.14 14.83 -4.52
CA LEU A 228 -5.44 14.26 -3.20
C LEU A 228 -6.07 15.34 -2.33
N ASP A 229 -7.26 15.05 -1.82
CA ASP A 229 -8.01 15.88 -0.89
C ASP A 229 -7.61 15.54 0.55
N VAL A 230 -6.72 16.35 1.13
CA VAL A 230 -6.23 16.15 2.50
C VAL A 230 -7.10 16.94 3.47
N ASP A 231 -7.70 16.22 4.42
CA ASP A 231 -8.46 16.80 5.53
C ASP A 231 -7.54 16.79 6.77
N HIS A 232 -7.09 17.96 7.19
CA HIS A 232 -6.15 18.12 8.32
C HIS A 232 -6.83 17.82 9.68
N TRP A 233 -6.02 17.75 10.74
CA TRP A 233 -6.50 17.47 12.09
C TRP A 233 -7.66 18.38 12.51
N ARG A 234 -7.47 19.70 12.46
CA ARG A 234 -8.47 20.67 12.93
C ARG A 234 -9.80 20.53 12.19
N GLU A 235 -9.75 20.42 10.87
CA GLU A 235 -10.94 20.24 10.03
C GLU A 235 -11.68 18.95 10.40
N THR A 236 -10.94 17.88 10.68
CA THR A 236 -11.49 16.59 11.08
C THR A 236 -12.11 16.64 12.47
N MET A 237 -11.48 17.30 13.43
CA MET A 237 -11.96 17.43 14.81
C MET A 237 -13.18 18.35 14.92
N ASP A 238 -13.23 19.42 14.13
CA ASP A 238 -14.37 20.35 14.05
C ASP A 238 -15.67 19.65 13.59
N ARG A 239 -15.56 18.60 12.77
CA ARG A 239 -16.71 17.78 12.33
C ARG A 239 -17.23 16.83 13.41
N GLN A 240 -16.45 16.55 14.45
CA GLN A 240 -16.83 15.55 15.46
C GLN A 240 -17.97 16.07 16.34
N SER A 241 -18.91 15.19 16.67
CA SER A 241 -20.07 15.54 17.46
C SER A 241 -20.46 14.42 18.44
N GLY A 242 -21.46 14.70 19.29
CA GLY A 242 -21.93 13.73 20.29
C GLY A 242 -20.81 13.31 21.24
N ILE A 243 -20.62 11.99 21.42
CA ILE A 243 -19.62 11.46 22.36
C ILE A 243 -18.17 11.80 21.97
N TYR A 244 -17.91 12.14 20.71
CA TYR A 244 -16.58 12.47 20.18
C TYR A 244 -16.29 13.97 20.19
N GLY A 245 -17.31 14.83 20.36
CA GLY A 245 -17.12 16.29 20.38
C GLY A 245 -16.24 16.79 21.53
N VAL A 246 -15.96 15.95 22.53
CA VAL A 246 -14.99 16.28 23.59
C VAL A 246 -13.60 16.58 23.03
N VAL A 247 -13.19 16.00 21.89
CA VAL A 247 -11.86 16.25 21.31
C VAL A 247 -11.63 17.72 20.98
N GLN A 248 -12.69 18.46 20.65
CA GLN A 248 -12.63 19.91 20.41
C GLN A 248 -12.22 20.72 21.64
N THR A 249 -12.29 20.16 22.85
CA THR A 249 -11.80 20.83 24.05
C THR A 249 -10.29 20.77 24.20
N TRP A 250 -9.64 19.80 23.56
CA TRP A 250 -8.18 19.69 23.50
C TRP A 250 -7.62 20.59 22.39
N ASP A 251 -8.33 20.65 21.27
CA ASP A 251 -7.95 21.39 20.06
C ASP A 251 -8.30 22.89 20.12
N ARG A 252 -7.95 23.57 21.22
CA ARG A 252 -8.30 24.99 21.46
C ARG A 252 -7.31 26.02 20.91
N GLY A 253 -6.29 25.58 20.15
CA GLY A 253 -5.29 26.46 19.56
C GLY A 253 -4.22 26.96 20.54
N GLU A 254 -4.06 26.29 21.68
CA GLU A 254 -2.99 26.57 22.67
C GLU A 254 -1.69 25.79 22.35
N GLY A 255 -1.64 25.11 21.19
CA GLY A 255 -0.51 24.32 20.70
C GLY A 255 -0.98 23.09 19.94
N HIS A 256 -0.07 22.41 19.23
CA HIS A 256 -0.33 21.18 18.48
C HIS A 256 0.47 19.97 19.03
N GLU A 257 1.07 20.10 20.21
CA GLU A 257 1.90 19.05 20.81
C GLU A 257 1.11 17.76 21.08
N HIS A 258 -0.13 17.90 21.51
CA HIS A 258 -1.04 16.77 21.67
C HIS A 258 -1.26 15.99 20.37
N VAL A 259 -1.26 16.67 19.23
CA VAL A 259 -1.43 16.04 17.91
C VAL A 259 -0.15 15.32 17.49
N ASN A 260 1.03 15.82 17.87
CA ASN A 260 2.29 15.09 17.71
C ASN A 260 2.22 13.75 18.47
N TRP A 261 1.83 13.74 19.75
CA TRP A 261 1.73 12.49 20.52
C TRP A 261 0.70 11.52 19.94
N VAL A 262 -0.44 12.03 19.46
CA VAL A 262 -1.45 11.21 18.78
C VAL A 262 -0.89 10.59 17.51
N ALA A 263 -0.18 11.38 16.68
CA ALA A 263 0.42 10.90 15.45
C ALA A 263 1.52 9.87 15.72
N GLU A 264 2.40 10.12 16.67
CA GLU A 264 3.47 9.20 17.08
C GLU A 264 2.89 7.86 17.57
N ALA A 265 1.85 7.90 18.41
CA ALA A 265 1.25 6.70 18.97
C ALA A 265 0.39 5.89 17.97
N CYS A 266 -0.28 6.55 17.02
CA CYS A 266 -1.28 5.90 16.16
C CYS A 266 -0.82 5.68 14.72
N CYS A 267 0.10 6.49 14.20
CA CYS A 267 0.37 6.62 12.77
C CYS A 267 1.79 6.22 12.38
N ALA A 268 2.63 5.78 13.33
CA ALA A 268 3.92 5.18 13.01
C ALA A 268 3.76 3.94 12.10
N ASP A 269 4.80 3.61 11.34
CA ASP A 269 4.78 2.49 10.39
C ASP A 269 4.55 1.13 11.07
N SER A 270 4.88 1.01 12.37
CA SER A 270 4.55 -0.17 13.19
C SER A 270 3.05 -0.32 13.48
N GLN A 271 2.26 0.74 13.30
CA GLN A 271 0.83 0.78 13.56
C GLN A 271 -0.01 0.88 12.28
N CYS A 272 0.50 1.53 11.23
CA CYS A 272 -0.24 1.74 9.98
C CYS A 272 0.71 1.81 8.77
N LEU A 273 0.35 1.11 7.69
CA LEU A 273 1.09 1.05 6.43
C LEU A 273 0.90 2.27 5.52
N LYS A 274 0.06 3.24 5.91
CA LYS A 274 -0.19 4.44 5.12
C LYS A 274 0.79 5.54 5.50
N ARG A 275 1.30 6.28 4.52
CA ARG A 275 2.02 7.53 4.77
C ARG A 275 1.04 8.65 5.09
N ARG A 276 1.13 9.25 6.27
CA ARG A 276 0.30 10.36 6.72
C ARG A 276 0.61 11.64 5.95
N GLU A 277 -0.40 12.15 5.24
CA GLU A 277 -0.33 13.44 4.54
C GLU A 277 -1.02 14.56 5.34
N TRP A 278 -2.05 14.24 6.13
CA TRP A 278 -2.72 15.23 6.98
C TRP A 278 -1.77 15.76 8.05
N GLN A 279 -1.76 17.08 8.28
CA GLN A 279 -1.00 17.76 9.34
C GLN A 279 -1.96 18.35 10.39
N TYR A 280 -1.48 19.27 11.24
CA TYR A 280 -2.35 19.97 12.17
C TYR A 280 -3.41 20.82 11.44
N ASP A 281 -2.95 21.68 10.53
CA ASP A 281 -3.73 22.42 9.54
C ASP A 281 -2.87 22.69 8.29
N ASP A 282 -3.37 23.50 7.36
CA ASP A 282 -2.66 23.83 6.11
C ASP A 282 -1.34 24.60 6.32
N GLU A 283 -1.20 25.28 7.46
CA GLU A 283 -0.07 26.17 7.75
C GLU A 283 0.91 25.59 8.77
N THR A 284 0.50 24.53 9.48
CA THR A 284 1.22 23.97 10.62
C THR A 284 1.52 22.48 10.41
N GLU A 285 2.79 22.19 10.16
CA GLU A 285 3.31 20.82 10.09
C GLU A 285 3.48 20.21 11.48
N LEU A 286 3.31 18.89 11.58
CA LEU A 286 3.66 18.13 12.78
C LEU A 286 5.16 17.79 12.79
N ASP A 287 5.74 17.68 13.98
CA ASP A 287 7.15 17.33 14.18
C ASP A 287 7.43 15.84 13.92
N VAL A 288 6.39 15.01 14.01
CA VAL A 288 6.47 13.56 13.81
C VAL A 288 6.40 13.23 12.32
N ASP A 289 7.27 12.34 11.86
CA ASP A 289 7.29 11.91 10.46
C ASP A 289 5.96 11.26 10.02
N GLY A 290 5.64 11.39 8.73
CA GLY A 290 4.42 10.84 8.16
C GLY A 290 4.46 9.32 7.93
N GLY A 291 5.63 8.69 7.98
CA GLY A 291 5.86 7.29 7.65
C GLY A 291 6.27 7.08 6.20
N ASP A 292 6.81 5.89 5.90
CA ASP A 292 7.40 5.57 4.59
C ASP A 292 6.43 4.83 3.64
N GLY A 293 5.15 4.73 4.01
CA GLY A 293 4.13 4.01 3.25
C GLY A 293 4.01 4.44 1.78
N VAL A 294 3.82 3.46 0.89
CA VAL A 294 3.67 3.71 -0.57
C VAL A 294 2.42 4.53 -0.90
N PHE A 295 1.35 4.36 -0.12
CA PHE A 295 0.06 5.00 -0.36
C PHE A 295 -0.32 5.99 0.77
N PRO A 296 -0.97 7.12 0.43
CA PRO A 296 -1.22 8.19 1.38
C PRO A 296 -2.43 7.96 2.30
N CYS A 297 -2.36 8.57 3.48
CA CYS A 297 -3.43 8.76 4.45
C CYS A 297 -3.85 10.23 4.45
N ARG A 298 -4.99 10.51 3.84
CA ARG A 298 -5.49 11.87 3.61
C ARG A 298 -6.17 12.52 4.82
N GLU A 299 -6.50 11.76 5.87
CA GLU A 299 -7.34 12.24 6.99
C GLU A 299 -7.11 11.39 8.26
N PRO A 300 -7.20 11.96 9.48
CA PRO A 300 -7.25 11.20 10.73
C PRO A 300 -8.38 10.16 10.70
N CYS A 301 -8.04 8.88 10.85
CA CYS A 301 -9.02 7.81 10.77
C CYS A 301 -9.88 7.69 12.06
N SER A 302 -10.94 6.89 12.01
CA SER A 302 -11.83 6.67 13.15
C SER A 302 -11.15 6.09 14.40
N LEU A 303 -10.05 5.34 14.25
CA LEU A 303 -9.24 4.89 15.38
C LEU A 303 -8.50 6.06 16.04
N VAL A 304 -7.91 6.95 15.25
CA VAL A 304 -7.27 8.18 15.74
C VAL A 304 -8.27 9.03 16.51
N VAL A 305 -9.45 9.28 15.95
CA VAL A 305 -10.53 10.04 16.62
C VAL A 305 -10.96 9.35 17.94
N SER A 306 -11.03 8.02 17.95
CA SER A 306 -11.40 7.25 19.14
C SER A 306 -10.32 7.28 20.22
N ALA A 307 -9.04 7.24 19.84
CA ALA A 307 -7.90 7.36 20.73
C ALA A 307 -7.80 8.79 21.29
N ALA A 308 -7.86 9.80 20.42
CA ALA A 308 -7.89 11.21 20.79
C ALA A 308 -8.97 11.49 21.83
N ARG A 309 -10.19 10.99 21.63
CA ARG A 309 -11.28 11.12 22.62
C ARG A 309 -10.91 10.59 24.01
N LYS A 310 -10.16 9.50 24.08
CA LYS A 310 -9.73 8.92 25.36
C LYS A 310 -8.64 9.76 26.00
N TRP A 311 -7.67 10.19 25.22
CA TRP A 311 -6.56 11.00 25.72
C TRP A 311 -6.98 12.41 26.09
N THR A 312 -7.89 13.06 25.36
CA THR A 312 -8.47 14.34 25.78
C THR A 312 -9.07 14.31 27.18
N ARG A 313 -9.59 13.16 27.62
CA ARG A 313 -10.14 13.04 28.98
C ARG A 313 -9.04 12.89 30.02
N LEU A 314 -8.03 12.08 29.71
CA LEU A 314 -6.87 11.86 30.56
C LEU A 314 -6.10 13.18 30.76
N GLU A 315 -5.91 13.93 29.68
CA GLU A 315 -5.23 15.23 29.67
C GLU A 315 -6.09 16.38 30.20
N GLY A 316 -7.35 16.11 30.50
CA GLY A 316 -8.22 17.04 31.23
C GLY A 316 -8.10 16.90 32.75
N GLU A 317 -7.35 15.92 33.24
CA GLU A 317 -7.08 15.72 34.67
C GLU A 317 -5.94 16.63 35.13
N ASP A 318 -6.00 17.13 36.37
CA ASP A 318 -4.93 17.94 36.93
C ASP A 318 -3.72 17.04 37.25
N GLU A 319 -2.54 17.37 36.72
CA GLU A 319 -1.31 16.64 37.01
C GLU A 319 -1.06 16.51 38.51
N GLN A 320 -0.87 15.27 38.97
CA GLN A 320 -0.50 14.96 40.34
C GLN A 320 0.89 14.34 40.40
N SER A 321 1.64 14.64 41.47
CA SER A 321 2.94 14.02 41.72
C SER A 321 2.79 12.81 42.64
N TYR A 322 3.19 11.64 42.15
CA TYR A 322 3.24 10.39 42.93
C TYR A 322 4.69 10.01 43.19
N GLU A 323 5.06 9.85 44.47
CA GLU A 323 6.42 9.44 44.87
C GLU A 323 6.45 7.97 45.29
N PHE A 324 7.35 7.19 44.68
CA PHE A 324 7.58 5.79 44.99
C PHE A 324 9.08 5.47 45.04
N THR A 325 9.47 4.52 45.89
CA THR A 325 10.89 4.12 46.03
C THR A 325 11.18 2.85 45.23
N LEU A 326 12.01 2.96 44.19
CA LEU A 326 12.48 1.85 43.37
C LEU A 326 14.00 1.70 43.46
N THR A 327 14.48 0.48 43.29
CA THR A 327 15.89 0.26 42.92
C THR A 327 16.09 0.65 41.45
N PRO A 328 17.33 0.98 41.02
CA PRO A 328 17.60 1.32 39.62
C PRO A 328 17.08 0.27 38.64
N SER A 329 17.30 -1.01 38.93
CA SER A 329 16.84 -2.11 38.06
C SER A 329 15.32 -2.32 38.06
N GLU A 330 14.60 -1.88 39.09
CA GLU A 330 13.12 -1.90 39.07
C GLU A 330 12.57 -0.75 38.23
N LYS A 331 13.22 0.43 38.25
CA LYS A 331 12.89 1.54 37.35
C LYS A 331 13.11 1.14 35.89
N GLU A 332 14.31 0.64 35.57
CA GLU A 332 14.65 0.15 34.23
C GLU A 332 13.67 -0.94 33.76
N GLN A 333 13.23 -1.80 34.68
CA GLN A 333 12.24 -2.82 34.37
C GLN A 333 10.85 -2.24 34.05
N LEU A 334 10.41 -1.18 34.75
CA LEU A 334 9.13 -0.53 34.43
C LEU A 334 9.16 0.12 33.04
N GLU A 335 10.24 0.83 32.72
CA GLU A 335 10.47 1.45 31.41
C GLU A 335 10.43 0.39 30.30
N ALA A 336 11.17 -0.71 30.49
CA ALA A 336 11.17 -1.81 29.53
C ALA A 336 9.81 -2.50 29.35
N ILE A 337 8.97 -2.56 30.40
CA ILE A 337 7.60 -3.08 30.31
C ILE A 337 6.74 -2.15 29.45
N ILE A 338 6.85 -0.83 29.64
CA ILE A 338 6.12 0.15 28.83
C ILE A 338 6.53 0.02 27.37
N ASP A 339 7.83 0.01 27.10
CA ASP A 339 8.36 -0.13 25.73
C ASP A 339 7.91 -1.45 25.09
N ALA A 340 7.95 -2.56 25.84
CA ALA A 340 7.54 -3.87 25.30
C ALA A 340 6.04 -3.93 24.96
N VAL A 341 5.20 -3.21 25.72
CA VAL A 341 3.77 -3.10 25.42
C VAL A 341 3.54 -2.16 24.23
N ALA A 342 4.17 -0.99 24.22
CA ALA A 342 4.06 0.00 23.15
C ALA A 342 4.49 -0.58 21.79
N ASP A 343 5.57 -1.36 21.78
CA ASP A 343 6.10 -2.00 20.57
C ASP A 343 5.39 -3.33 20.22
N GLY A 344 4.42 -3.78 21.02
CA GLY A 344 3.74 -5.07 20.81
C GLY A 344 4.63 -6.31 20.98
N ARG A 345 5.81 -6.19 21.61
CA ARG A 345 6.81 -7.27 21.74
C ARG A 345 6.51 -8.30 22.83
N THR A 346 5.50 -8.07 23.67
CA THR A 346 5.25 -8.90 24.86
C THR A 346 5.06 -10.40 24.58
N GLU A 347 4.40 -10.76 23.47
CA GLU A 347 4.14 -12.16 23.10
C GLU A 347 5.39 -12.88 22.59
N ALA A 348 6.39 -12.15 22.09
CA ALA A 348 7.66 -12.71 21.61
C ALA A 348 8.63 -13.06 22.76
N ILE A 349 8.42 -12.52 23.96
CA ILE A 349 9.29 -12.74 25.11
C ILE A 349 9.04 -14.14 25.67
N ARG A 350 10.06 -15.01 25.55
CA ARG A 350 9.97 -16.39 26.02
C ARG A 350 9.80 -16.45 27.53
N GLU A 351 8.93 -17.36 27.99
CA GLU A 351 8.59 -17.50 29.41
C GLU A 351 9.82 -17.68 30.32
N ALA A 352 10.79 -18.50 29.90
CA ALA A 352 12.01 -18.78 30.67
C ALA A 352 13.15 -17.77 30.46
N ASP A 353 12.97 -16.74 29.61
CA ASP A 353 13.99 -15.71 29.39
C ASP A 353 13.95 -14.64 30.48
N LEU A 354 14.40 -15.01 31.67
CA LEU A 354 14.45 -14.12 32.84
C LEU A 354 15.47 -12.97 32.70
N LYS A 355 16.26 -12.93 31.62
CA LYS A 355 17.20 -11.84 31.34
C LYS A 355 16.49 -10.63 30.76
N ASP A 356 15.43 -10.85 29.98
CA ASP A 356 14.60 -9.77 29.45
C ASP A 356 13.86 -9.05 30.60
N PRO A 357 14.04 -7.74 30.79
CA PRO A 357 13.36 -7.00 31.86
C PRO A 357 11.83 -7.05 31.78
N ALA A 358 11.25 -7.08 30.58
CA ALA A 358 9.81 -7.14 30.36
C ALA A 358 9.23 -8.57 30.48
N ASN A 359 10.06 -9.57 30.81
CA ASN A 359 9.60 -10.93 31.05
C ASN A 359 8.47 -11.02 32.08
N ARG A 360 7.46 -11.85 31.77
CA ARG A 360 6.25 -12.05 32.58
C ARG A 360 6.53 -12.42 34.04
N TYR A 361 7.51 -13.27 34.34
CA TYR A 361 7.84 -13.64 35.72
C TYR A 361 8.46 -12.49 36.51
N ARG A 362 9.29 -11.67 35.85
CA ARG A 362 9.82 -10.47 36.46
C ARG A 362 8.75 -9.44 36.74
N ALA A 363 7.83 -9.20 35.79
CA ALA A 363 6.69 -8.30 36.00
C ALA A 363 5.81 -8.76 37.16
N ARG A 364 5.56 -10.09 37.28
CA ARG A 364 4.83 -10.68 38.42
C ARG A 364 5.56 -10.50 39.75
N PHE A 365 6.89 -10.67 39.77
CA PHE A 365 7.70 -10.44 40.97
C PHE A 365 7.66 -8.97 41.41
N LEU A 366 7.82 -8.04 40.46
CA LEU A 366 7.73 -6.60 40.73
C LEU A 366 6.38 -6.23 41.33
N ARG A 367 5.28 -6.73 40.74
CA ARG A 367 3.93 -6.55 41.27
C ARG A 367 3.79 -7.10 42.68
N ALA A 368 4.24 -8.33 42.94
CA ALA A 368 4.14 -8.96 44.26
C ALA A 368 4.96 -8.23 45.34
N LYS A 369 6.05 -7.56 44.95
CA LYS A 369 6.90 -6.81 45.88
C LYS A 369 6.39 -5.40 46.15
N ARG A 370 5.81 -4.74 45.14
CA ARG A 370 5.50 -3.31 45.19
C ARG A 370 4.03 -3.03 45.47
N PHE A 371 3.10 -3.81 44.93
CA PHE A 371 1.69 -3.47 45.05
C PHE A 371 1.19 -3.75 46.47
N ASP A 372 0.28 -2.90 46.95
CA ASP A 372 -0.37 -3.07 48.25
C ASP A 372 -1.45 -4.18 48.22
N GLU A 373 -2.17 -4.34 49.34
CA GLU A 373 -3.23 -5.35 49.48
C GLU A 373 -4.44 -5.08 48.57
N GLU A 374 -4.62 -3.84 48.12
CA GLU A 374 -5.70 -3.42 47.21
C GLU A 374 -5.29 -3.56 45.73
N GLY A 375 -4.02 -3.86 45.46
CA GLY A 375 -3.48 -4.02 44.12
C GLY A 375 -3.07 -2.71 43.45
N ASN A 376 -2.79 -1.67 44.23
CA ASN A 376 -2.30 -0.38 43.76
C ASN A 376 -0.79 -0.25 43.95
N LEU A 377 -0.16 0.67 43.21
CA LEU A 377 1.20 1.09 43.54
C LEU A 377 1.22 1.74 44.93
N PRO A 378 2.24 1.46 45.76
CA PRO A 378 2.25 1.91 47.14
C PRO A 378 2.53 3.42 47.17
N GLY A 379 1.77 4.19 47.95
CA GLY A 379 1.98 5.63 48.05
C GLY A 379 0.71 6.41 48.42
N VAL A 380 0.63 7.65 47.93
CA VAL A 380 -0.54 8.53 48.07
C VAL A 380 -1.72 7.92 47.31
N PRO A 381 -2.96 7.93 47.88
CA PRO A 381 -4.16 7.48 47.19
C PRO A 381 -4.30 8.12 45.81
N THR A 382 -4.72 7.34 44.81
CA THR A 382 -4.96 7.83 43.44
C THR A 382 -6.21 8.70 43.35
N ASP A 383 -7.20 8.45 44.22
CA ASP A 383 -8.37 9.30 44.42
C ASP A 383 -8.36 9.89 45.83
N ASP A 384 -8.47 11.21 45.94
CA ASP A 384 -8.98 11.86 47.15
C ASP A 384 -10.49 11.55 47.20
N GLY A 385 -10.83 10.39 47.77
CA GLY A 385 -12.18 9.84 47.78
C GLY A 385 -13.29 10.90 47.86
N SER A 386 -14.05 11.03 46.77
CA SER A 386 -15.25 11.87 46.67
C SER A 386 -16.49 11.00 46.45
#